data_AF-A0A7Y2ZUE0-F1
#
_entry.id   AF-A0A7Y2ZUE0-F1
#
_cell.length_a   1.000
_cell.length_b   1.000
_cell.length_c   1.000
_cell.angle_alpha   90.00
_cell.angle_beta   90.00
_cell.angle_gamma   90.00
#
_symmetry.space_group_name_H-M   'P 1'
#
loop_
_entity.id
_entity.type
_entity.pdbx_description
1 polymer ?
#
loop_
_entity_poly.entity_id
_entity_poly.type
_entity_poly.pdbx_seq_one_letter_code
_entity_poly.pdbx_strand_id
1 'polypeptide(L)'
;FVKSMLNEDQLNFGNCPKGLLPFHHYKNRIATAFEEHLFEGALYASSSNKAELHFTISEAHSQKFKNEFERIKENTKSITNTTFNVSYSFQKHSTDTIAVTPEVEPFRKQDGSLLFRPSGHGALLENLNDLYADVIFIKNIDNVVVSKYVDEVANSKKMLAGVLLNVQEKAFKYQEVLENKILSKEDISEIVEFLTNKLNVVVSKDFDKFSTEKQIAYLKDNLFRPIRVCGMVKNEGEPGGGPFWIIDVTGTISLQIVESAQVDLNDKKQNEVFNHSTHFNPVDLVCGVKNYKGAKYNLKDFVDTNAAFITTKTKAGKKLKALELPGLWNGSMAQWNTIFVEVPLVTFSPVKTVNDLLKPAHQVT
;
A
#
# COMPACT_ATOMS: atom_id res chain seq x y z
N PHE A 1 -7.50 -6.88 35.84
CA PHE A 1 -6.81 -6.34 34.67
C PHE A 1 -7.38 -6.85 33.35
N VAL A 2 -7.23 -8.14 32.97
CA VAL A 2 -7.76 -8.69 31.70
C VAL A 2 -9.25 -8.44 31.50
N LYS A 3 -10.06 -8.66 32.56
CA LYS A 3 -11.51 -8.37 32.56
C LYS A 3 -11.80 -6.89 32.21
N SER A 4 -11.03 -5.97 32.78
CA SER A 4 -11.13 -4.51 32.52
C SER A 4 -10.78 -4.10 31.09
N MET A 5 -9.83 -4.79 30.47
CA MET A 5 -9.45 -4.53 29.09
C MET A 5 -10.48 -5.06 28.08
N LEU A 6 -11.07 -6.22 28.35
CA LEU A 6 -11.84 -6.97 27.35
C LEU A 6 -13.35 -6.85 27.51
N ASN A 7 -13.86 -6.56 28.72
CA ASN A 7 -15.30 -6.44 28.93
C ASN A 7 -15.89 -5.28 28.14
N GLU A 8 -17.07 -5.52 27.56
CA GLU A 8 -17.81 -4.54 26.76
C GLU A 8 -18.21 -3.30 27.58
N ASP A 9 -18.55 -3.50 28.85
CA ASP A 9 -18.91 -2.42 29.79
C ASP A 9 -17.69 -1.69 30.42
N GLN A 10 -16.48 -2.03 29.99
CA GLN A 10 -15.24 -1.42 30.50
C GLN A 10 -14.44 -0.80 29.33
N LEU A 11 -13.17 -1.17 29.14
CA LEU A 11 -12.35 -0.58 28.07
C LEU A 11 -12.67 -1.15 26.68
N ASN A 12 -13.20 -2.38 26.63
CA ASN A 12 -13.65 -3.05 25.42
C ASN A 12 -12.62 -3.01 24.26
N PHE A 13 -11.34 -3.15 24.57
CA PHE A 13 -10.26 -3.05 23.57
C PHE A 13 -10.30 -4.18 22.54
N GLY A 14 -10.91 -5.33 22.87
CA GLY A 14 -11.13 -6.42 21.91
C GLY A 14 -12.03 -6.04 20.72
N ASN A 15 -12.95 -5.09 20.92
CA ASN A 15 -13.86 -4.58 19.89
C ASN A 15 -13.50 -3.14 19.43
N CYS A 16 -12.30 -2.67 19.75
CA CYS A 16 -11.81 -1.36 19.36
C CYS A 16 -10.89 -1.49 18.13
N PRO A 17 -11.12 -0.75 17.03
CA PRO A 17 -10.20 -0.76 15.90
C PRO A 17 -8.84 -0.19 16.35
N LYS A 18 -7.74 -0.77 15.85
CA LYS A 18 -6.38 -0.36 16.25
C LYS A 18 -6.13 1.15 16.16
N GLY A 19 -6.70 1.80 15.14
CA GLY A 19 -6.60 3.26 14.96
C GLY A 19 -7.08 4.07 16.16
N LEU A 20 -8.01 3.55 16.95
CA LEU A 20 -8.59 4.24 18.11
C LEU A 20 -8.05 3.72 19.44
N LEU A 21 -7.09 2.79 19.42
CA LEU A 21 -6.41 2.36 20.64
C LEU A 21 -5.44 3.45 21.11
N PRO A 22 -5.27 3.60 22.44
CA PRO A 22 -4.25 4.49 22.99
C PRO A 22 -2.86 3.90 22.69
N PHE A 23 -2.09 4.59 21.85
CA PHE A 23 -0.75 4.15 21.42
C PHE A 23 0.33 4.85 22.24
N HIS A 24 0.31 6.17 22.28
CA HIS A 24 1.38 6.95 22.90
C HIS A 24 0.88 7.76 24.08
N HIS A 25 1.63 7.71 25.18
CA HIS A 25 1.36 8.48 26.38
C HIS A 25 2.37 9.62 26.48
N TYR A 26 1.93 10.83 26.15
CA TYR A 26 2.67 12.06 26.36
C TYR A 26 2.33 12.66 27.74
N LYS A 27 3.17 13.57 28.22
CA LYS A 27 3.06 14.17 29.57
C LYS A 27 1.64 14.62 29.95
N ASN A 28 0.89 15.19 29.00
CA ASN A 28 -0.44 15.76 29.24
C ASN A 28 -1.55 15.13 28.38
N ARG A 29 -1.25 14.11 27.57
CA ARG A 29 -2.26 13.53 26.65
C ARG A 29 -1.92 12.10 26.27
N ILE A 30 -2.95 11.34 25.95
CA ILE A 30 -2.85 10.05 25.29
C ILE A 30 -3.24 10.23 23.83
N ALA A 31 -2.38 9.79 22.92
CA ALA A 31 -2.65 9.83 21.49
C ALA A 31 -3.05 8.45 20.98
N THR A 32 -4.07 8.43 20.14
CA THR A 32 -4.42 7.24 19.36
C THR A 32 -3.57 7.17 18.10
N ALA A 33 -3.44 5.97 17.50
CA ALA A 33 -2.74 5.87 16.22
C ALA A 33 -3.37 6.75 15.14
N PHE A 34 -4.70 6.89 15.14
CA PHE A 34 -5.44 7.80 14.28
C PHE A 34 -5.02 9.26 14.47
N GLU A 35 -4.89 9.73 15.72
CA GLU A 35 -4.40 11.07 16.03
C GLU A 35 -2.96 11.30 15.55
N GLU A 36 -2.07 10.30 15.68
CA GLU A 36 -0.69 10.43 15.20
C GLU A 36 -0.59 10.61 13.68
N HIS A 37 -1.49 10.00 12.90
CA HIS A 37 -1.54 10.23 11.45
C HIS A 37 -1.88 11.68 11.08
N LEU A 38 -2.64 12.40 11.91
CA LEU A 38 -2.89 13.84 11.69
C LEU A 38 -1.60 14.64 11.89
N PHE A 39 -0.83 14.34 12.94
CA PHE A 39 0.47 14.98 13.17
C PHE A 39 1.46 14.69 12.04
N GLU A 40 1.58 13.44 11.63
CA GLU A 40 2.40 13.05 10.48
C GLU A 40 1.95 13.75 9.18
N GLY A 41 0.64 13.72 8.89
CA GLY A 41 0.06 14.32 7.69
C GLY A 41 0.32 15.82 7.58
N ALA A 42 0.36 16.54 8.71
CA ALA A 42 0.72 17.96 8.73
C ALA A 42 2.15 18.23 8.22
N LEU A 43 3.07 17.27 8.37
CA LEU A 43 4.47 17.46 8.02
C LEU A 43 4.78 17.21 6.55
N TYR A 44 4.12 16.25 5.89
CA TYR A 44 4.45 15.84 4.52
C TYR A 44 3.27 15.80 3.54
N ALA A 45 2.02 15.86 4.03
CA ALA A 45 0.82 15.83 3.19
C ALA A 45 0.02 17.14 3.26
N SER A 46 0.60 18.20 3.86
CA SER A 46 -0.03 19.51 3.95
C SER A 46 0.43 20.44 2.81
N SER A 47 -0.52 21.22 2.29
CA SER A 47 -0.27 22.31 1.36
C SER A 47 -1.12 23.50 1.75
N SER A 48 -0.53 24.70 1.80
CA SER A 48 -1.21 25.92 2.26
C SER A 48 -1.96 25.74 3.60
N ASN A 49 -1.32 25.08 4.57
CA ASN A 49 -1.88 24.76 5.89
C ASN A 49 -3.15 23.90 5.86
N LYS A 50 -3.34 23.10 4.80
CA LYS A 50 -4.43 22.12 4.69
C LYS A 50 -3.86 20.74 4.39
N ALA A 51 -4.30 19.73 5.12
CA ALA A 51 -3.92 18.34 4.89
C ALA A 51 -5.15 17.49 4.61
N GLU A 52 -5.08 16.68 3.55
CA GLU A 52 -6.11 15.74 3.13
C GLU A 52 -5.74 14.35 3.64
N LEU A 53 -6.59 13.76 4.50
CA LEU A 53 -6.40 12.41 5.01
C LEU A 53 -7.62 11.56 4.65
N HIS A 54 -7.34 10.35 4.18
CA HIS A 54 -8.36 9.37 3.84
C HIS A 54 -8.14 8.07 4.60
N PHE A 55 -9.16 7.60 5.31
CA PHE A 55 -9.08 6.35 6.07
C PHE A 55 -10.08 5.34 5.54
N THR A 56 -9.59 4.19 5.09
CA THR A 56 -10.45 3.04 4.84
C THR A 56 -10.66 2.27 6.15
N ILE A 57 -11.90 2.26 6.63
CA ILE A 57 -12.27 1.71 7.94
C ILE A 57 -13.41 0.71 7.80
N SER A 58 -13.69 -0.03 8.87
CA SER A 58 -14.90 -0.84 8.96
C SER A 58 -16.12 0.07 9.18
N GLU A 59 -17.21 -0.19 8.46
CA GLU A 59 -18.47 0.57 8.57
C GLU A 59 -18.99 0.57 10.01
N ALA A 60 -18.89 -0.56 10.72
CA ALA A 60 -19.27 -0.71 12.13
C ALA A 60 -18.52 0.21 13.10
N HIS A 61 -17.41 0.83 12.66
CA HIS A 61 -16.62 1.76 13.48
C HIS A 61 -16.65 3.20 12.96
N SER A 62 -17.41 3.51 11.90
CA SER A 62 -17.45 4.83 11.28
C SER A 62 -17.75 5.95 12.29
N GLN A 63 -18.79 5.77 13.11
CA GLN A 63 -19.15 6.78 14.10
C GLN A 63 -18.08 6.99 15.17
N LYS A 64 -17.36 5.92 15.56
CA LYS A 64 -16.27 6.01 16.54
C LYS A 64 -15.13 6.88 16.01
N PHE A 65 -14.73 6.70 14.74
CA PHE A 65 -13.70 7.52 14.10
C PHE A 65 -14.13 8.98 13.92
N LYS A 66 -15.38 9.23 13.51
CA LYS A 66 -15.92 10.60 13.39
C LYS A 66 -15.91 11.31 14.75
N ASN A 67 -16.38 10.65 15.80
CA ASN A 67 -16.38 11.22 17.16
C ASN A 67 -14.96 11.50 17.65
N GLU A 68 -14.02 10.58 17.39
CA GLU A 68 -12.62 10.79 17.75
C GLU A 68 -12.01 11.98 17.00
N PHE A 69 -12.27 12.11 15.70
CA PHE A 69 -11.81 13.26 14.93
C PHE A 69 -12.36 14.58 15.49
N GLU A 70 -13.66 14.65 15.78
CA GLU A 70 -14.28 15.83 16.40
C GLU A 70 -13.66 16.19 17.75
N ARG A 71 -13.26 15.17 18.54
CA ARG A 71 -12.58 15.36 19.82
C ARG A 71 -11.17 15.96 19.66
N ILE A 72 -10.40 15.52 18.66
CA ILE A 72 -8.99 15.89 18.53
C ILE A 72 -8.72 17.07 17.59
N LYS A 73 -9.61 17.37 16.64
CA LYS A 73 -9.35 18.26 15.49
C LYS A 73 -8.87 19.67 15.86
N GLU A 74 -9.44 20.30 16.89
CA GLU A 74 -9.07 21.68 17.26
C GLU A 74 -7.71 21.71 17.94
N ASN A 75 -7.42 20.71 18.78
CA ASN A 75 -6.12 20.57 19.43
C ASN A 75 -5.02 20.27 18.41
N THR A 76 -5.24 19.30 17.50
CA THR A 76 -4.27 18.98 16.46
C THR A 76 -4.04 20.17 15.54
N LYS A 77 -5.09 20.90 15.14
CA LYS A 77 -4.98 22.13 14.34
C LYS A 77 -4.18 23.22 15.05
N SER A 78 -4.44 23.44 16.34
CA SER A 78 -3.72 24.45 17.12
C SER A 78 -2.23 24.13 17.24
N ILE A 79 -1.86 22.85 17.39
CA ILE A 79 -0.46 22.44 17.54
C ILE A 79 0.28 22.48 16.20
N THR A 80 -0.37 22.03 15.13
CA THR A 80 0.27 21.86 13.81
C THR A 80 0.10 23.06 12.88
N ASN A 81 -0.72 24.04 13.26
CA ASN A 81 -1.18 25.13 12.39
C ASN A 81 -1.76 24.63 11.05
N THR A 82 -2.36 23.44 11.05
CA THR A 82 -2.87 22.77 9.85
C THR A 82 -4.35 22.43 10.01
N THR A 83 -5.16 22.75 9.01
CA THR A 83 -6.57 22.31 8.95
C THR A 83 -6.64 20.95 8.27
N PHE A 84 -7.34 20.01 8.90
CA PHE A 84 -7.45 18.64 8.41
C PHE A 84 -8.80 18.41 7.74
N ASN A 85 -8.78 17.94 6.51
CA ASN A 85 -9.95 17.37 5.85
C ASN A 85 -9.84 15.85 5.92
N VAL A 86 -10.71 15.23 6.71
CA VAL A 86 -10.69 13.78 6.94
C VAL A 86 -11.89 13.15 6.24
N SER A 87 -11.61 12.25 5.32
CA SER A 87 -12.61 11.45 4.62
C SER A 87 -12.46 9.97 4.95
N TYR A 88 -13.53 9.22 4.73
CA TYR A 88 -13.60 7.80 5.04
C TYR A 88 -14.12 7.02 3.84
N SER A 89 -13.62 5.81 3.66
CA SER A 89 -14.25 4.80 2.80
C SER A 89 -14.35 3.46 3.53
N PHE A 90 -15.09 2.54 2.94
CA PHE A 90 -15.29 1.19 3.47
C PHE A 90 -14.89 0.19 2.40
N GLN A 91 -14.37 -0.96 2.79
CA GLN A 91 -14.16 -2.04 1.84
C GLN A 91 -15.50 -2.41 1.19
N LYS A 92 -15.58 -2.38 -0.14
CA LYS A 92 -16.83 -2.63 -0.87
C LYS A 92 -17.22 -4.10 -0.72
N HIS A 93 -18.40 -4.39 -0.17
CA HIS A 93 -18.93 -5.76 -0.05
C HIS A 93 -19.03 -6.52 -1.38
N SER A 94 -19.09 -5.81 -2.51
CA SER A 94 -19.02 -6.40 -3.85
C SER A 94 -17.70 -7.11 -4.15
N THR A 95 -16.68 -6.91 -3.33
CA THR A 95 -15.38 -7.61 -3.43
C THR A 95 -15.32 -8.87 -2.56
N ASP A 96 -16.31 -9.11 -1.70
CA ASP A 96 -16.31 -10.27 -0.81
C ASP A 96 -16.37 -11.58 -1.61
N THR A 97 -15.54 -12.54 -1.24
CA THR A 97 -15.49 -13.85 -1.89
C THR A 97 -16.25 -14.90 -1.09
N ILE A 98 -16.82 -15.87 -1.78
CA ILE A 98 -17.48 -17.01 -1.15
C ILE A 98 -16.44 -17.91 -0.47
N ALA A 99 -16.67 -18.25 0.80
CA ALA A 99 -15.88 -19.28 1.47
C ALA A 99 -16.37 -20.67 1.06
N VAL A 100 -15.44 -21.61 0.91
CA VAL A 100 -15.72 -23.01 0.56
C VAL A 100 -15.11 -23.96 1.59
N THR A 101 -15.62 -25.19 1.66
CA THR A 101 -15.02 -26.27 2.43
C THR A 101 -13.69 -26.71 1.81
N PRO A 102 -12.86 -27.53 2.49
CA PRO A 102 -11.69 -28.13 1.87
C PRO A 102 -11.98 -28.90 0.57
N GLU A 103 -13.19 -29.46 0.47
CA GLU A 103 -13.77 -30.18 -0.67
C GLU A 103 -14.37 -29.27 -1.75
N VAL A 104 -14.25 -27.94 -1.59
CA VAL A 104 -14.70 -26.92 -2.57
C VAL A 104 -16.24 -26.81 -2.66
N GLU A 105 -16.96 -27.16 -1.59
CA GLU A 105 -18.41 -26.90 -1.48
C GLU A 105 -18.69 -25.55 -0.81
N PRO A 106 -19.75 -24.82 -1.17
CA PRO A 106 -20.11 -23.55 -0.52
C PRO A 106 -20.23 -23.70 1.00
N PHE A 107 -19.45 -22.91 1.74
CA PHE A 107 -19.47 -22.96 3.20
C PHE A 107 -20.75 -22.32 3.73
N ARG A 108 -21.55 -23.08 4.48
CA ARG A 108 -22.78 -22.61 5.11
C ARG A 108 -22.61 -22.35 6.59
N LYS A 109 -23.17 -21.24 7.08
CA LYS A 109 -23.32 -20.93 8.50
C LYS A 109 -24.35 -21.89 9.15
N GLN A 110 -24.47 -21.86 10.48
CA GLN A 110 -25.46 -22.67 11.21
C GLN A 110 -26.91 -22.36 10.78
N ASP A 111 -27.17 -21.13 10.35
CA ASP A 111 -28.46 -20.67 9.83
C ASP A 111 -28.75 -21.12 8.37
N GLY A 112 -27.84 -21.88 7.75
CA GLY A 112 -27.95 -22.37 6.36
C GLY A 112 -27.52 -21.37 5.27
N SER A 113 -27.30 -20.10 5.62
CA SER A 113 -26.86 -19.09 4.66
C SER A 113 -25.37 -19.19 4.32
N LEU A 114 -24.98 -18.67 3.15
CA LEU A 114 -23.61 -18.70 2.67
C LEU A 114 -22.70 -17.79 3.49
N LEU A 115 -21.44 -18.20 3.65
CA LEU A 115 -20.41 -17.39 4.26
C LEU A 115 -19.60 -16.65 3.19
N PHE A 116 -19.74 -15.33 3.17
CA PHE A 116 -18.86 -14.43 2.42
C PHE A 116 -17.74 -13.91 3.33
N ARG A 117 -16.58 -13.62 2.76
CA ARG A 117 -15.42 -13.10 3.48
C ARG A 117 -14.78 -11.93 2.73
N PRO A 118 -14.22 -10.95 3.47
CA PRO A 118 -13.32 -9.96 2.89
C PRO A 118 -12.18 -10.64 2.14
N SER A 119 -11.93 -10.21 0.92
CA SER A 119 -11.00 -10.85 -0.03
C SER A 119 -9.57 -10.33 0.06
N GLY A 120 -9.09 -10.04 1.28
CA GLY A 120 -7.76 -9.47 1.52
C GLY A 120 -7.62 -8.00 1.11
N HIS A 121 -6.40 -7.47 1.19
CA HIS A 121 -6.10 -6.06 0.92
C HIS A 121 -6.24 -5.69 -0.56
N GLY A 122 -6.31 -6.66 -1.49
CA GLY A 122 -6.63 -6.41 -2.90
C GLY A 122 -7.98 -5.71 -3.12
N ALA A 123 -8.93 -5.90 -2.20
CA ALA A 123 -10.21 -5.19 -2.22
C ALA A 123 -10.08 -3.66 -2.13
N LEU A 124 -8.96 -3.16 -1.61
CA LEU A 124 -8.70 -1.73 -1.45
C LEU A 124 -8.37 -1.04 -2.78
N LEU A 125 -8.13 -1.78 -3.86
CA LEU A 125 -7.88 -1.17 -5.17
C LEU A 125 -9.08 -0.34 -5.62
N GLU A 126 -10.30 -0.82 -5.38
CA GLU A 126 -11.53 -0.08 -5.68
C GLU A 126 -11.61 1.23 -4.90
N ASN A 127 -11.25 1.21 -3.61
CA ASN A 127 -11.17 2.42 -2.77
C ASN A 127 -10.13 3.40 -3.32
N LEU A 128 -8.93 2.92 -3.66
CA LEU A 128 -7.88 3.75 -4.26
C LEU A 128 -8.28 4.30 -5.64
N ASN A 129 -9.03 3.51 -6.41
CA ASN A 129 -9.56 3.90 -7.72
C ASN A 129 -10.65 4.98 -7.63
N ASP A 130 -11.29 5.15 -6.47
CA ASP A 130 -12.26 6.24 -6.25
C ASP A 130 -11.58 7.55 -5.77
N LEU A 131 -10.33 7.50 -5.28
CA LEU A 131 -9.61 8.68 -4.78
C LEU A 131 -9.06 9.58 -5.89
N TYR A 132 -9.32 10.88 -5.83
CA TYR A 132 -8.77 11.82 -6.80
C TYR A 132 -7.69 12.71 -6.15
N ALA A 133 -6.42 12.42 -6.43
CA ALA A 133 -5.26 13.17 -5.95
C ALA A 133 -4.09 13.05 -6.93
N ASP A 134 -3.14 13.99 -6.86
CA ASP A 134 -1.93 13.97 -7.69
C ASP A 134 -0.86 13.02 -7.13
N VAL A 135 -0.68 13.04 -5.80
CA VAL A 135 0.23 12.17 -5.05
C VAL A 135 -0.55 11.55 -3.89
N ILE A 136 -0.43 10.22 -3.74
CA ILE A 136 -1.11 9.46 -2.69
C ILE A 136 -0.08 8.75 -1.83
N PHE A 137 -0.08 9.03 -0.53
CA PHE A 137 0.69 8.28 0.46
C PHE A 137 -0.17 7.15 1.02
N ILE A 138 0.31 5.92 0.96
CA ILE A 138 -0.37 4.74 1.52
C ILE A 138 0.47 4.22 2.69
N LYS A 139 -0.18 4.01 3.83
CA LYS A 139 0.44 3.52 5.07
C LYS A 139 -0.57 2.71 5.88
N ASN A 140 -0.07 1.74 6.65
CA ASN A 140 -0.89 1.04 7.64
C ASN A 140 -1.22 1.93 8.84
N ILE A 141 -2.44 1.81 9.37
CA ILE A 141 -2.91 2.60 10.51
C ILE A 141 -2.05 2.41 11.77
N ASP A 142 -1.50 1.21 11.96
CA ASP A 142 -0.72 0.84 13.16
C ASP A 142 0.76 1.18 13.07
N ASN A 143 1.24 1.65 11.91
CA ASN A 143 2.62 2.09 11.73
C ASN A 143 2.67 3.59 12.02
N VAL A 144 3.05 3.97 13.24
CA VAL A 144 3.18 5.36 13.72
C VAL A 144 4.31 5.42 14.73
N VAL A 145 4.84 6.62 14.98
CA VAL A 145 5.92 6.83 15.95
C VAL A 145 5.60 7.97 16.90
N VAL A 146 6.26 8.02 18.05
CA VAL A 146 6.18 9.19 18.93
C VAL A 146 6.80 10.41 18.26
N SER A 147 6.40 11.60 18.72
CA SER A 147 6.86 12.90 18.20
C SER A 147 8.38 13.04 18.07
N LYS A 148 9.17 12.31 18.85
CA LYS A 148 10.64 12.30 18.76
C LYS A 148 11.16 11.81 17.40
N TYR A 149 10.46 10.88 16.75
CA TYR A 149 10.90 10.23 15.50
C TYR A 149 10.11 10.71 14.27
N VAL A 150 9.08 11.53 14.46
CA VAL A 150 8.15 11.91 13.40
C VAL A 150 8.82 12.67 12.25
N ASP A 151 9.83 13.50 12.54
CA ASP A 151 10.55 14.26 11.52
C ASP A 151 11.35 13.37 10.58
N GLU A 152 11.96 12.30 11.10
CA GLU A 152 12.72 11.34 10.29
C GLU A 152 11.79 10.56 9.35
N VAL A 153 10.62 10.16 9.85
CA VAL A 153 9.56 9.54 9.03
C VAL A 153 9.09 10.53 7.95
N ALA A 154 8.80 11.78 8.33
CA ALA A 154 8.33 12.80 7.40
C ALA A 154 9.37 13.14 6.30
N ASN A 155 10.65 13.20 6.66
CA ASN A 155 11.73 13.42 5.69
C ASN A 155 11.83 12.28 4.69
N SER A 156 11.68 11.04 5.15
CA SER A 156 11.63 9.85 4.27
C SER A 156 10.45 9.92 3.30
N LYS A 157 9.26 10.30 3.79
CA LYS A 157 8.06 10.48 2.95
C LYS A 157 8.25 11.56 1.88
N LYS A 158 8.81 12.71 2.26
CA LYS A 158 9.14 13.80 1.33
C LYS A 158 10.15 13.37 0.27
N MET A 159 11.17 12.61 0.67
CA MET A 159 12.15 12.05 -0.26
C MET A 159 11.49 11.09 -1.26
N LEU A 160 10.65 10.15 -0.80
CA LEU A 160 9.92 9.23 -1.69
C LEU A 160 9.02 10.00 -2.67
N ALA A 161 8.31 11.03 -2.20
CA ALA A 161 7.52 11.90 -3.05
C ALA A 161 8.37 12.68 -4.06
N GLY A 162 9.55 13.16 -3.65
CA GLY A 162 10.51 13.81 -4.54
C GLY A 162 11.00 12.89 -5.66
N VAL A 163 11.29 11.62 -5.35
CA VAL A 163 11.63 10.59 -6.35
C VAL A 163 10.47 10.38 -7.32
N LEU A 164 9.24 10.24 -6.80
CA LEU A 164 8.05 10.09 -7.63
C LEU A 164 7.90 11.26 -8.61
N LEU A 165 7.92 12.50 -8.09
CA LEU A 165 7.70 13.71 -8.89
C LEU A 165 8.79 13.89 -9.95
N ASN A 166 10.06 13.63 -9.60
CA ASN A 166 11.18 13.74 -10.55
C ASN A 166 11.03 12.78 -11.74
N VAL A 167 10.70 11.52 -11.46
CA VAL A 167 10.51 10.51 -12.50
C VAL A 167 9.23 10.78 -13.29
N GLN A 168 8.15 11.18 -12.61
CA GLN A 168 6.87 11.48 -13.23
C GLN A 168 6.97 12.66 -14.21
N GLU A 169 7.72 13.72 -13.87
CA GLU A 169 7.95 14.86 -14.77
C GLU A 169 8.57 14.41 -16.09
N LYS A 170 9.59 13.54 -16.02
CA LYS A 170 10.26 13.03 -17.23
C LYS A 170 9.38 12.04 -17.99
N ALA A 171 8.66 11.17 -17.28
CA ALA A 171 7.69 10.26 -17.89
C ALA A 171 6.60 11.02 -18.66
N PHE A 172 6.09 12.12 -18.11
CA PHE A 172 5.08 12.96 -18.76
C PHE A 172 5.58 13.59 -20.05
N LYS A 173 6.82 14.10 -20.07
CA LYS A 173 7.44 14.61 -21.30
C LYS A 173 7.50 13.53 -22.38
N TYR A 174 7.88 12.29 -22.03
CA TYR A 174 7.92 11.20 -23.00
C TYR A 174 6.53 10.70 -23.43
N GLN A 175 5.53 10.71 -22.55
CA GLN A 175 4.14 10.42 -22.92
C GLN A 175 3.64 11.40 -23.98
N GLU A 176 3.91 12.69 -23.80
CA GLU A 176 3.57 13.72 -24.77
C GLU A 176 4.27 13.52 -26.12
N VAL A 177 5.56 13.18 -26.11
CA VAL A 177 6.33 12.89 -27.34
C VAL A 177 5.77 11.66 -28.07
N LEU A 178 5.45 10.59 -27.34
CA LEU A 178 4.90 9.35 -27.91
C LEU A 178 3.50 9.51 -28.50
N GLU A 179 2.70 10.47 -28.02
CA GLU A 179 1.37 10.75 -28.59
C GLU A 179 1.43 11.63 -29.84
N ASN A 180 2.37 12.57 -29.93
CA ASN A 180 2.27 13.70 -30.86
C ASN A 180 3.16 13.64 -32.11
N LYS A 181 4.04 12.64 -32.31
CA LYS A 181 5.15 12.78 -33.28
C LYS A 181 5.57 11.54 -34.08
N ILE A 182 6.23 11.82 -35.22
CA ILE A 182 7.24 10.97 -35.87
C ILE A 182 8.47 10.99 -34.96
N LEU A 183 8.81 9.85 -34.37
CA LEU A 183 9.95 9.70 -33.47
C LEU A 183 11.22 9.38 -34.28
N SER A 184 12.33 10.03 -33.92
CA SER A 184 13.64 9.61 -34.37
C SER A 184 14.08 8.32 -33.66
N LYS A 185 15.12 7.67 -34.15
CA LYS A 185 15.70 6.50 -33.46
C LYS A 185 16.31 6.91 -32.12
N GLU A 186 16.85 8.11 -32.06
CA GLU A 186 17.45 8.73 -30.89
C GLU A 186 16.39 8.94 -29.79
N ASP A 187 15.20 9.45 -30.16
CA ASP A 187 14.09 9.60 -29.20
C ASP A 187 13.65 8.25 -28.62
N ILE A 188 13.52 7.22 -29.46
CA ILE A 188 13.18 5.85 -29.02
C ILE A 188 14.24 5.33 -28.05
N SER A 189 15.52 5.50 -28.38
CA SER A 189 16.63 5.08 -27.52
C SER A 189 16.62 5.80 -26.17
N GLU A 190 16.35 7.11 -26.14
CA GLU A 190 16.28 7.90 -24.90
C GLU A 190 15.13 7.40 -23.99
N ILE A 191 13.97 7.10 -24.57
CA ILE A 191 12.81 6.57 -23.81
C ILE A 191 13.09 5.17 -23.28
N VAL A 192 13.73 4.30 -24.09
CA VAL A 192 14.16 2.96 -23.66
C VAL A 192 15.13 3.05 -22.49
N GLU A 193 16.11 3.95 -22.57
CA GLU A 193 17.08 4.17 -21.50
C GLU A 193 16.39 4.64 -20.22
N PHE A 194 15.43 5.58 -20.33
CA PHE A 194 14.65 6.04 -19.18
C PHE A 194 13.83 4.91 -18.55
N LEU A 195 13.10 4.12 -19.35
CA LEU A 195 12.31 3.00 -18.86
C LEU A 195 13.19 1.99 -18.11
N THR A 196 14.36 1.67 -18.68
CA THR A 196 15.29 0.69 -18.11
C THR A 196 15.94 1.22 -16.82
N ASN A 197 16.51 2.43 -16.87
CA ASN A 197 17.39 2.95 -15.82
C ASN A 197 16.65 3.70 -14.70
N LYS A 198 15.45 4.23 -14.97
CA LYS A 198 14.66 5.02 -14.00
C LYS A 198 13.39 4.33 -13.55
N LEU A 199 12.79 3.50 -14.40
CA LEU A 199 11.56 2.76 -14.09
C LEU A 199 11.76 1.26 -13.90
N ASN A 200 13.00 0.77 -14.03
CA ASN A 200 13.36 -0.64 -13.87
C ASN A 200 12.57 -1.58 -14.81
N VAL A 201 12.19 -1.10 -15.99
CA VAL A 201 11.51 -1.92 -16.98
C VAL A 201 12.55 -2.81 -17.67
N VAL A 202 12.33 -4.12 -17.66
CA VAL A 202 13.14 -5.06 -18.43
C VAL A 202 12.61 -5.09 -19.86
N VAL A 203 13.30 -4.39 -20.76
CA VAL A 203 12.90 -4.32 -22.17
C VAL A 203 13.12 -5.67 -22.87
N SER A 204 12.16 -6.06 -23.71
CA SER A 204 12.24 -7.30 -24.49
C SER A 204 13.51 -7.37 -25.33
N LYS A 205 14.16 -8.54 -25.35
CA LYS A 205 15.35 -8.81 -26.18
C LYS A 205 15.07 -8.68 -27.69
N ASP A 206 13.81 -8.78 -28.09
CA ASP A 206 13.39 -8.65 -29.49
C ASP A 206 12.94 -7.22 -29.84
N PHE A 207 13.03 -6.26 -28.92
CA PHE A 207 12.57 -4.88 -29.13
C PHE A 207 13.20 -4.22 -30.36
N ASP A 208 14.49 -4.45 -30.61
CA ASP A 208 15.20 -3.88 -31.78
C ASP A 208 14.76 -4.50 -33.11
N LYS A 209 14.10 -5.66 -33.07
CA LYS A 209 13.55 -6.35 -34.26
C LYS A 209 12.13 -5.91 -34.58
N PHE A 210 11.48 -5.16 -33.69
CA PHE A 210 10.13 -4.67 -33.90
C PHE A 210 10.11 -3.58 -34.97
N SER A 211 9.00 -3.46 -35.70
CA SER A 211 8.76 -2.27 -36.52
C SER A 211 8.66 -1.03 -35.62
N THR A 212 8.91 0.16 -36.17
CA THR A 212 8.81 1.40 -35.39
C THR A 212 7.44 1.57 -34.73
N GLU A 213 6.35 1.20 -35.40
CA GLU A 213 5.01 1.25 -34.82
C GLU A 213 4.86 0.31 -33.62
N LYS A 214 5.43 -0.90 -33.71
CA LYS A 214 5.44 -1.87 -32.60
C LYS A 214 6.33 -1.41 -31.45
N GLN A 215 7.48 -0.77 -31.74
CA GLN A 215 8.32 -0.15 -30.72
C GLN A 215 7.55 0.95 -29.97
N ILE A 216 6.89 1.86 -30.70
CA ILE A 216 6.08 2.93 -30.10
C ILE A 216 4.96 2.34 -29.24
N ALA A 217 4.24 1.34 -29.74
CA ALA A 217 3.18 0.68 -28.97
C ALA A 217 3.74 0.03 -27.69
N TYR A 218 4.89 -0.64 -27.78
CA TYR A 218 5.57 -1.23 -26.62
C TYR A 218 6.00 -0.18 -25.58
N LEU A 219 6.56 0.95 -26.03
CA LEU A 219 6.96 2.05 -25.15
C LEU A 219 5.74 2.67 -24.48
N LYS A 220 4.64 2.86 -25.21
CA LYS A 220 3.37 3.34 -24.65
C LYS A 220 2.84 2.39 -23.58
N ASP A 221 2.81 1.10 -23.87
CA ASP A 221 2.32 0.09 -22.94
C ASP A 221 3.08 0.13 -21.61
N ASN A 222 4.40 0.31 -21.63
CA ASN A 222 5.23 0.37 -20.41
C ASN A 222 5.26 1.75 -19.74
N LEU A 223 5.03 2.84 -20.47
CA LEU A 223 5.12 4.19 -19.91
C LEU A 223 3.78 4.75 -19.42
N PHE A 224 2.67 4.38 -20.04
CA PHE A 224 1.31 4.89 -19.75
C PHE A 224 0.67 4.11 -18.61
N ARG A 225 1.40 4.02 -17.50
CA ARG A 225 1.03 3.28 -16.30
C ARG A 225 1.10 4.19 -15.08
N PRO A 226 0.32 3.94 -14.02
CA PRO A 226 0.55 4.56 -12.73
C PRO A 226 1.97 4.24 -12.21
N ILE A 227 2.52 5.14 -11.39
CA ILE A 227 3.85 4.99 -10.79
C ILE A 227 3.70 4.80 -9.28
N ARG A 228 4.45 3.87 -8.70
CA ARG A 228 4.62 3.72 -7.25
C ARG A 228 6.09 3.75 -6.86
N VAL A 229 6.41 4.58 -5.89
CA VAL A 229 7.71 4.59 -5.20
C VAL A 229 7.48 3.97 -3.82
N CYS A 230 8.19 2.89 -3.54
CA CYS A 230 7.97 2.08 -2.36
C CYS A 230 9.21 2.17 -1.46
N GLY A 231 9.03 2.64 -0.23
CA GLY A 231 10.07 2.57 0.79
C GLY A 231 10.36 1.11 1.13
N MET A 232 11.63 0.77 1.27
CA MET A 232 12.10 -0.56 1.67
C MET A 232 12.96 -0.41 2.92
N VAL A 233 12.68 -1.19 3.95
CA VAL A 233 13.49 -1.22 5.17
C VAL A 233 14.29 -2.51 5.20
N LYS A 234 15.45 -2.49 5.88
CA LYS A 234 16.23 -3.71 6.09
C LYS A 234 15.41 -4.72 6.88
N ASN A 235 15.48 -5.97 6.46
CA ASN A 235 14.75 -7.04 7.11
C ASN A 235 15.54 -7.56 8.32
N GLU A 236 15.00 -7.35 9.53
CA GLU A 236 15.55 -7.87 10.79
C GLU A 236 14.82 -9.14 11.28
N GLY A 237 14.17 -9.86 10.36
CA GLY A 237 13.40 -11.08 10.65
C GLY A 237 11.88 -10.85 10.70
N GLU A 238 11.41 -9.70 10.21
CA GLU A 238 9.99 -9.35 10.18
C GLU A 238 9.28 -10.07 9.02
N PRO A 239 8.08 -10.65 9.25
CA PRO A 239 7.31 -11.25 8.18
C PRO A 239 6.69 -10.15 7.30
N GLY A 240 6.88 -10.25 5.99
CA GLY A 240 6.33 -9.27 5.06
C GLY A 240 6.68 -9.57 3.60
N GLY A 241 6.16 -8.73 2.71
CA GLY A 241 6.50 -8.76 1.29
C GLY A 241 7.85 -8.12 1.02
N GLY A 242 8.70 -8.77 0.22
CA GLY A 242 10.03 -8.26 -0.15
C GLY A 242 10.09 -7.74 -1.59
N PRO A 243 11.14 -6.96 -1.94
CA PRO A 243 11.38 -6.55 -3.31
C PRO A 243 11.96 -7.70 -4.13
N PHE A 244 11.25 -8.14 -5.18
CA PHE A 244 11.73 -9.21 -6.05
C PHE A 244 11.43 -8.92 -7.52
N TRP A 245 12.24 -9.51 -8.40
CA TRP A 245 11.89 -9.68 -9.80
C TRP A 245 11.04 -10.94 -9.95
N ILE A 246 9.87 -10.82 -10.58
CA ILE A 246 9.05 -11.96 -10.97
C ILE A 246 9.19 -12.21 -12.46
N ILE A 247 8.90 -13.44 -12.87
CA ILE A 247 8.67 -13.80 -14.27
C ILE A 247 7.21 -14.23 -14.35
N ASP A 248 6.41 -13.50 -15.12
CA ASP A 248 4.99 -13.84 -15.28
C ASP A 248 4.79 -15.00 -16.28
N VAL A 249 3.52 -15.39 -16.49
CA VAL A 249 3.15 -16.48 -17.42
C VAL A 249 3.50 -16.19 -18.89
N THR A 250 3.74 -14.93 -19.24
CA THR A 250 4.16 -14.50 -20.58
C THR A 250 5.68 -14.45 -20.73
N GLY A 251 6.42 -14.66 -19.64
CA GLY A 251 7.88 -14.51 -19.59
C GLY A 251 8.34 -13.07 -19.36
N THR A 252 7.42 -12.15 -19.06
CA THR A 252 7.75 -10.75 -18.79
C THR A 252 8.34 -10.63 -17.39
N ILE A 253 9.44 -9.87 -17.27
CA ILE A 253 10.13 -9.64 -16.00
C ILE A 253 9.72 -8.28 -15.44
N SER A 254 9.29 -8.24 -14.17
CA SER A 254 8.91 -6.99 -13.49
C SER A 254 9.26 -6.99 -12.01
N LEU A 255 9.49 -5.80 -11.45
CA LEU A 255 9.67 -5.61 -10.01
C LEU A 255 8.33 -5.64 -9.29
N GLN A 256 8.23 -6.52 -8.30
CA GLN A 256 7.04 -6.65 -7.45
C GLN A 256 7.42 -6.72 -5.98
N ILE A 257 6.45 -6.36 -5.14
CA ILE A 257 6.48 -6.70 -3.72
C ILE A 257 5.91 -8.12 -3.63
N VAL A 258 6.72 -9.12 -3.29
CA VAL A 258 6.29 -10.53 -3.25
C VAL A 258 6.20 -11.00 -1.81
N GLU A 259 5.05 -11.51 -1.43
CA GLU A 259 4.82 -12.08 -0.10
C GLU A 259 5.28 -13.54 -0.02
N SER A 260 5.60 -14.01 1.18
CA SER A 260 6.01 -15.40 1.42
C SER A 260 5.00 -16.42 0.90
N ALA A 261 3.71 -16.11 0.93
CA ALA A 261 2.65 -16.96 0.40
C ALA A 261 2.69 -17.15 -1.13
N GLN A 262 3.41 -16.30 -1.86
CA GLN A 262 3.57 -16.35 -3.32
C GLN A 262 4.88 -17.03 -3.74
N VAL A 263 5.73 -17.44 -2.79
CA VAL A 263 7.02 -18.09 -3.04
C VAL A 263 6.87 -19.60 -2.85
N ASP A 264 7.29 -20.38 -3.84
CA ASP A 264 7.39 -21.84 -3.67
C ASP A 264 8.69 -22.18 -2.93
N LEU A 265 8.59 -22.33 -1.61
CA LEU A 265 9.72 -22.69 -0.76
C LEU A 265 10.25 -24.11 -0.99
N ASN A 266 9.55 -24.96 -1.75
CA ASN A 266 10.05 -26.26 -2.15
C ASN A 266 10.96 -26.16 -3.39
N ASP A 267 10.84 -25.10 -4.18
CA ASP A 267 11.80 -24.79 -5.24
C ASP A 267 13.08 -24.24 -4.62
N LYS A 268 14.19 -24.95 -4.82
CA LYS A 268 15.48 -24.60 -4.22
C LYS A 268 15.96 -23.21 -4.63
N LYS A 269 15.73 -22.78 -5.87
CA LYS A 269 16.18 -21.49 -6.38
C LYS A 269 15.33 -20.36 -5.80
N GLN A 270 14.01 -20.52 -5.76
CA GLN A 270 13.13 -19.53 -5.15
C GLN A 270 13.41 -19.38 -3.66
N ASN A 271 13.57 -20.51 -2.96
CA ASN A 271 13.92 -20.50 -1.53
C ASN A 271 15.27 -19.81 -1.28
N GLU A 272 16.28 -20.08 -2.12
CA GLU A 272 17.58 -19.40 -2.02
C GLU A 272 17.45 -17.89 -2.23
N VAL A 273 16.75 -17.44 -3.29
CA VAL A 273 16.53 -16.01 -3.56
C VAL A 273 15.77 -15.35 -2.41
N PHE A 274 14.72 -16.00 -1.90
CA PHE A 274 13.92 -15.49 -0.79
C PHE A 274 14.75 -15.29 0.49
N ASN A 275 15.58 -16.28 0.85
CA ASN A 275 16.43 -16.22 2.05
C ASN A 275 17.57 -15.20 1.95
N HIS A 276 17.99 -14.83 0.74
CA HIS A 276 18.99 -13.78 0.52
C HIS A 276 18.38 -12.36 0.44
N SER A 277 17.06 -12.23 0.53
CA SER A 277 16.41 -10.92 0.54
C SER A 277 16.83 -10.14 1.79
N THR A 278 17.38 -8.95 1.58
CA THR A 278 17.88 -8.08 2.64
C THR A 278 16.85 -7.06 3.11
N HIS A 279 15.73 -6.91 2.40
CA HIS A 279 14.75 -5.86 2.61
C HIS A 279 13.32 -6.38 2.55
N PHE A 280 12.40 -5.63 3.17
CA PHE A 280 10.98 -5.82 3.01
C PHE A 280 10.24 -4.49 2.92
N ASN A 281 9.01 -4.53 2.41
CA ASN A 281 8.16 -3.36 2.27
C ASN A 281 7.28 -3.17 3.52
N PRO A 282 7.36 -2.02 4.20
CA PRO A 282 6.55 -1.69 5.38
C PRO A 282 5.12 -1.22 5.03
N VAL A 283 4.69 -1.40 3.79
CA VAL A 283 3.52 -0.71 3.19
C VAL A 283 3.72 0.80 3.27
N ASP A 284 4.90 1.27 2.86
CA ASP A 284 5.19 2.69 2.63
C ASP A 284 5.24 2.93 1.12
N LEU A 285 4.12 3.39 0.56
CA LEU A 285 3.97 3.63 -0.86
C LEU A 285 3.62 5.09 -1.12
N VAL A 286 4.27 5.68 -2.12
CA VAL A 286 3.94 6.99 -2.68
C VAL A 286 3.58 6.81 -4.14
N CYS A 287 2.32 7.09 -4.48
CA CYS A 287 1.72 6.73 -5.75
C CYS A 287 1.36 7.96 -6.57
N GLY A 288 1.66 7.92 -7.88
CA GLY A 288 1.18 8.84 -8.90
C GLY A 288 0.21 8.12 -9.83
N VAL A 289 -1.06 8.57 -9.86
CA VAL A 289 -2.17 7.88 -10.53
C VAL A 289 -2.73 8.62 -11.75
N LYS A 290 -2.08 9.71 -12.15
CA LYS A 290 -2.49 10.55 -13.28
C LYS A 290 -1.46 10.49 -14.41
N ASN A 291 -1.95 10.68 -15.63
CA ASN A 291 -1.12 10.84 -16.82
C ASN A 291 -0.69 12.31 -17.01
N TYR A 292 0.08 12.56 -18.06
CA TYR A 292 0.61 13.89 -18.38
C TYR A 292 -0.47 14.96 -18.67
N LYS A 293 -1.69 14.55 -19.00
CA LYS A 293 -2.85 15.44 -19.20
C LYS A 293 -3.61 15.73 -17.90
N GLY A 294 -3.13 15.22 -16.77
CA GLY A 294 -3.83 15.27 -15.48
C GLY A 294 -5.02 14.30 -15.39
N ALA A 295 -5.22 13.43 -16.38
CA ALA A 295 -6.30 12.45 -16.37
C ALA A 295 -5.91 11.26 -15.49
N LYS A 296 -6.80 10.87 -14.56
CA LYS A 296 -6.57 9.71 -13.70
C LYS A 296 -6.68 8.42 -14.52
N TYR A 297 -5.73 7.51 -14.34
CA TYR A 297 -5.83 6.15 -14.84
C TYR A 297 -6.94 5.38 -14.11
N ASN A 298 -7.69 4.55 -14.84
CA ASN A 298 -8.49 3.52 -14.20
C ASN A 298 -7.54 2.43 -13.71
N LEU A 299 -7.31 2.38 -12.39
CA LEU A 299 -6.28 1.54 -11.78
C LEU A 299 -6.54 0.04 -11.98
N LYS A 300 -7.79 -0.33 -12.28
CA LYS A 300 -8.23 -1.70 -12.54
C LYS A 300 -7.69 -2.28 -13.85
N ASP A 301 -7.26 -1.41 -14.76
CA ASP A 301 -6.69 -1.83 -16.04
C ASP A 301 -5.24 -2.36 -15.87
N PHE A 302 -4.65 -2.19 -14.69
CA PHE A 302 -3.24 -2.51 -14.40
C PHE A 302 -3.06 -3.67 -13.40
N VAL A 303 -4.10 -4.49 -13.25
CA VAL A 303 -4.16 -5.62 -12.30
C VAL A 303 -3.74 -6.92 -12.95
N ASP A 304 -2.91 -7.71 -12.27
CA ASP A 304 -2.78 -9.12 -12.59
C ASP A 304 -3.87 -9.93 -11.88
N THR A 305 -4.93 -10.27 -12.62
CA THR A 305 -6.06 -11.04 -12.09
C THR A 305 -5.69 -12.49 -11.73
N ASN A 306 -4.57 -13.01 -12.25
CA ASN A 306 -4.10 -14.36 -11.94
C ASN A 306 -3.30 -14.42 -10.63
N ALA A 307 -2.90 -13.28 -10.07
CA ALA A 307 -2.19 -13.20 -8.79
C ALA A 307 -3.11 -13.39 -7.56
N ALA A 308 -4.36 -13.80 -7.76
CA ALA A 308 -5.25 -14.22 -6.69
C ALA A 308 -4.74 -15.52 -6.04
N PHE A 309 -4.92 -15.68 -4.73
CA PHE A 309 -4.45 -16.86 -4.00
C PHE A 309 -5.51 -17.39 -3.03
N ILE A 310 -5.39 -18.67 -2.69
CA ILE A 310 -6.33 -19.35 -1.79
C ILE A 310 -5.75 -19.38 -0.38
N THR A 311 -6.47 -18.82 0.60
CA THR A 311 -6.10 -18.95 2.01
C THR A 311 -6.94 -19.99 2.72
N THR A 312 -6.31 -20.72 3.64
CA THR A 312 -6.99 -21.66 4.53
C THR A 312 -7.16 -21.02 5.90
N LYS A 313 -8.39 -21.05 6.43
CA LYS A 313 -8.73 -20.52 7.76
C LYS A 313 -9.60 -21.52 8.52
N THR A 314 -9.79 -21.28 9.81
CA THR A 314 -10.72 -22.04 10.65
C THR A 314 -11.79 -21.10 11.19
N LYS A 315 -13.06 -21.49 11.10
CA LYS A 315 -14.20 -20.77 11.70
C LYS A 315 -15.09 -21.76 12.45
N ALA A 316 -15.33 -21.50 13.73
CA ALA A 316 -16.12 -22.37 14.61
C ALA A 316 -15.68 -23.86 14.55
N GLY A 317 -14.36 -24.10 14.57
CA GLY A 317 -13.78 -25.44 14.50
C GLY A 317 -13.78 -26.09 13.11
N LYS A 318 -14.42 -25.50 12.10
CA LYS A 318 -14.43 -26.00 10.72
C LYS A 318 -13.37 -25.30 9.87
N LYS A 319 -12.58 -26.06 9.12
CA LYS A 319 -11.67 -25.52 8.12
C LYS A 319 -12.47 -24.97 6.93
N LEU A 320 -11.97 -23.89 6.35
CA LEU A 320 -12.50 -23.30 5.12
C LEU A 320 -11.35 -22.81 4.25
N LYS A 321 -11.61 -22.74 2.95
CA LYS A 321 -10.79 -22.05 1.95
C LYS A 321 -11.51 -20.79 1.51
N ALA A 322 -10.77 -19.73 1.25
CA ALA A 322 -11.31 -18.49 0.68
C ALA A 322 -10.35 -17.98 -0.39
N LEU A 323 -10.92 -17.43 -1.47
CA LEU A 323 -10.14 -16.73 -2.49
C LEU A 323 -9.82 -15.33 -1.98
N GLU A 324 -8.55 -14.95 -1.96
CA GLU A 324 -8.11 -13.58 -1.77
C GLU A 324 -7.81 -12.97 -3.14
N LEU A 325 -8.33 -11.76 -3.36
CA LEU A 325 -8.08 -11.01 -4.59
C LEU A 325 -6.59 -10.68 -4.70
N PRO A 326 -6.08 -10.40 -5.92
CA PRO A 326 -4.71 -9.94 -6.10
C PRO A 326 -4.41 -8.81 -5.14
N GLY A 327 -3.48 -9.01 -4.21
CA GLY A 327 -3.28 -8.07 -3.12
C GLY A 327 -2.85 -6.69 -3.63
N LEU A 328 -3.16 -5.64 -2.86
CA LEU A 328 -3.01 -4.24 -3.29
C LEU A 328 -1.65 -3.95 -3.95
N TRP A 329 -0.55 -4.40 -3.34
CA TRP A 329 0.81 -4.14 -3.80
C TRP A 329 1.49 -5.32 -4.52
N ASN A 330 0.91 -6.52 -4.49
CA ASN A 330 1.53 -7.74 -5.01
C ASN A 330 0.74 -8.39 -6.16
N GLY A 331 -0.36 -7.77 -6.61
CA GLY A 331 -1.10 -8.17 -7.81
C GLY A 331 -2.01 -7.08 -8.38
N SER A 332 -2.72 -6.33 -7.54
CA SER A 332 -3.53 -5.17 -7.97
C SER A 332 -2.70 -4.03 -8.57
N MET A 333 -1.41 -3.98 -8.25
CA MET A 333 -0.44 -3.03 -8.80
C MET A 333 0.60 -3.71 -9.70
N ALA A 334 0.29 -4.88 -10.26
CA ALA A 334 1.26 -5.67 -11.02
C ALA A 334 1.81 -4.92 -12.25
N GLN A 335 0.95 -4.19 -12.97
CA GLN A 335 1.36 -3.41 -14.15
C GLN A 335 1.61 -1.95 -13.81
N TRP A 336 2.12 -1.65 -12.62
CA TRP A 336 2.55 -0.31 -12.23
C TRP A 336 4.05 -0.15 -12.41
N ASN A 337 4.47 1.04 -12.82
CA ASN A 337 5.87 1.42 -12.85
C ASN A 337 6.40 1.53 -11.41
N THR A 338 7.37 0.69 -11.06
CA THR A 338 7.74 0.44 -9.66
C THR A 338 9.18 0.83 -9.39
N ILE A 339 9.37 1.64 -8.34
CA ILE A 339 10.69 2.05 -7.86
C ILE A 339 10.79 1.69 -6.38
N PHE A 340 11.89 1.06 -6.00
CA PHE A 340 12.20 0.72 -4.61
C PHE A 340 13.32 1.61 -4.09
N VAL A 341 13.13 2.13 -2.88
CA VAL A 341 14.09 3.05 -2.24
C VAL A 341 14.33 2.59 -0.82
N GLU A 342 15.59 2.32 -0.45
CA GLU A 342 15.94 2.03 0.94
C GLU A 342 15.62 3.25 1.82
N VAL A 343 14.91 3.02 2.93
CA VAL A 343 14.55 4.04 3.93
C VAL A 343 14.93 3.56 5.34
N PRO A 344 15.11 4.48 6.30
CA PRO A 344 15.46 4.12 7.67
C PRO A 344 14.43 3.19 8.32
N LEU A 345 14.90 2.28 9.18
CA LEU A 345 14.04 1.30 9.87
C LEU A 345 12.93 1.96 10.69
N VAL A 346 13.14 3.17 11.22
CA VAL A 346 12.13 3.90 12.02
C VAL A 346 10.83 4.18 11.25
N THR A 347 10.88 4.22 9.91
CA THR A 347 9.70 4.33 9.04
C THR A 347 8.78 3.10 9.11
N PHE A 348 9.26 2.02 9.74
CA PHE A 348 8.51 0.82 10.08
C PHE A 348 8.46 0.61 11.59
N SER A 349 7.43 1.18 12.21
CA SER A 349 7.11 1.00 13.63
C SER A 349 5.66 0.53 13.81
N PRO A 350 5.30 -0.68 13.34
CA PRO A 350 3.96 -1.19 13.48
C PRO A 350 3.69 -1.78 14.87
N VAL A 351 2.44 -1.70 15.30
CA VAL A 351 1.96 -2.39 16.52
C VAL A 351 1.12 -3.61 16.15
N LYS A 352 1.73 -4.80 16.19
CA LYS A 352 1.06 -6.09 15.92
C LYS A 352 0.56 -6.73 17.20
N THR A 353 1.29 -6.55 18.29
CA THR A 353 0.97 -7.00 19.65
C THR A 353 1.11 -5.83 20.63
N VAL A 354 0.52 -5.96 21.83
CA VAL A 354 0.63 -4.91 22.86
C VAL A 354 2.08 -4.66 23.27
N ASN A 355 2.94 -5.69 23.20
CA ASN A 355 4.37 -5.57 23.54
C ASN A 355 5.14 -4.68 22.55
N ASP A 356 4.65 -4.50 21.32
CA ASP A 356 5.29 -3.60 20.36
C ASP A 356 5.28 -2.15 20.86
N LEU A 357 4.28 -1.76 21.66
CA LEU A 357 4.22 -0.43 22.28
C LEU A 357 5.37 -0.18 23.24
N LEU A 358 6.08 -1.20 23.72
CA LEU A 358 7.25 -1.04 24.58
C LEU A 358 8.53 -0.72 23.80
N LYS A 359 8.51 -0.79 22.47
CA LYS A 359 9.66 -0.46 21.63
C LYS A 359 9.96 1.05 21.70
N PRO A 360 11.24 1.47 21.53
CA PRO A 360 11.62 2.89 21.63
C PRO A 360 10.81 3.83 20.74
N ALA A 361 10.41 3.40 19.54
CA ALA A 361 9.60 4.17 18.62
C ALA A 361 8.21 4.58 19.16
N HIS A 362 7.74 3.91 20.22
CA HIS A 362 6.45 4.15 20.88
C HIS A 362 6.60 4.72 22.31
N GLN A 363 7.83 4.97 22.76
CA GLN A 363 8.13 5.46 24.11
C GLN A 363 8.66 6.89 24.06
N VAL A 364 8.06 7.76 24.87
CA VAL A 364 8.44 9.19 24.94
C VAL A 364 9.71 9.40 25.76
N THR A 365 10.08 8.43 26.60
CA THR A 365 11.22 8.45 27.53
C THR A 365 12.37 7.58 27.06
#